data_AF-A0A816NFV8-F1
#
_entry.id   AF-A0A816NFV8-F1
#
_cell.length_a   1.000
_cell.length_b   1.000
_cell.length_c   1.000
_cell.angle_alpha   90.00
_cell.angle_beta   90.00
_cell.angle_gamma   90.00
#
_symmetry.space_group_name_H-M   'P 1'
#
loop_
_entity.id
_entity.type
_entity.pdbx_description
1 polymer ?
#
loop_
_entity_poly.entity_id
_entity_poly.type
_entity_poly.pdbx_seq_one_letter_code
_entity_poly.pdbx_strand_id
1 'polypeptide(L)'
;SHTGDNLRCQLEDAMANFNIEEKVVLIVTDNASNNLKAFDELVIPGIEVYFEPEDDEDEHDDETENDEREEKDEQNNLNDQEERLLIPCFSHSLQFTVGDGLKE
;
A
#
# COMPACT_ATOMS: atom_id res chain seq x y z
N SER A 1 1.42 -1.82 22.23
CA SER A 1 0.69 -3.03 21.80
C SER A 1 0.28 -3.00 20.33
N HIS A 2 0.12 -1.82 19.69
CA HIS A 2 -0.34 -1.69 18.30
C HIS A 2 0.67 -0.98 17.38
N THR A 3 1.97 -1.19 17.58
CA THR A 3 3.00 -0.68 16.66
C THR A 3 2.98 -1.47 15.35
N GLY A 4 3.49 -0.89 14.25
CA GLY A 4 3.61 -1.58 12.97
C GLY A 4 4.34 -2.92 13.08
N ASP A 5 5.49 -2.94 13.76
CA ASP A 5 6.28 -4.15 14.01
C ASP A 5 5.46 -5.25 14.72
N ASN A 6 4.69 -4.87 15.75
CA ASN A 6 3.85 -5.82 16.49
C ASN A 6 2.69 -6.37 15.65
N LEU A 7 2.15 -5.57 14.72
CA LEU A 7 1.08 -6.01 13.82
C LEU A 7 1.64 -6.99 12.79
N ARG A 8 2.81 -6.70 12.22
CA ARG A 8 3.52 -7.60 11.31
C ARG A 8 3.81 -8.95 11.97
N CYS A 9 4.44 -8.96 13.15
CA CYS A 9 4.72 -10.22 13.86
C CYS A 9 3.45 -11.01 14.17
N GLN A 10 2.36 -10.37 14.57
CA GLN A 10 1.10 -11.06 14.84
C GLN A 10 0.48 -11.69 13.58
N LEU A 11 0.60 -11.02 12.43
CA LEU A 11 0.13 -11.60 11.17
C LEU A 11 1.00 -12.79 10.76
N GLU A 12 2.32 -12.66 10.84
CA GLU A 12 3.28 -13.74 10.56
C GLU A 12 3.04 -14.95 11.45
N ASP A 13 2.89 -14.75 12.76
CA ASP A 13 2.55 -15.79 13.72
C ASP A 13 1.22 -16.46 13.36
N ALA A 14 0.20 -15.68 12.99
CA ALA A 14 -1.09 -16.23 12.58
C ALA A 14 -0.95 -17.10 11.32
N MET A 15 -0.25 -16.62 10.28
CA MET A 15 -0.04 -17.37 9.05
C MET A 15 0.71 -18.68 9.33
N ALA A 16 1.75 -18.65 10.16
CA ALA A 16 2.53 -19.82 10.57
C ALA A 16 1.72 -20.82 11.37
N ASN A 17 0.88 -20.36 12.30
CA ASN A 17 0.01 -21.23 13.09
C ASN A 17 -1.00 -22.00 12.23
N PHE A 18 -1.38 -21.48 11.06
CA PHE A 18 -2.28 -22.14 10.12
C PHE A 18 -1.56 -22.80 8.93
N ASN A 19 -0.24 -22.63 8.79
CA ASN A 19 0.56 -23.12 7.67
C ASN A 19 -0.03 -22.67 6.31
N ILE A 20 -0.30 -21.36 6.21
CA ILE A 20 -0.91 -20.69 5.04
C ILE A 20 -0.05 -19.58 4.44
N GLU A 21 1.20 -19.45 4.85
CA GLU A 21 2.12 -18.39 4.42
C GLU A 21 2.21 -18.33 2.89
N GLU A 22 2.38 -19.47 2.22
CA GLU A 22 2.46 -19.58 0.76
C GLU A 22 1.10 -19.40 0.06
N LYS A 23 0.00 -19.33 0.81
CA LYS A 23 -1.37 -19.19 0.28
C LYS A 23 -1.91 -17.77 0.40
N VAL A 24 -1.30 -16.94 1.24
CA VAL A 24 -1.71 -15.55 1.44
C VAL A 24 -1.05 -14.68 0.37
N VAL A 25 -1.81 -14.39 -0.69
CA VAL A 25 -1.37 -13.57 -1.82
C VAL A 25 -1.74 -12.09 -1.68
N LEU A 26 -2.75 -11.81 -0.86
CA LEU A 26 -3.35 -10.49 -0.73
C LEU A 26 -3.62 -10.16 0.74
N ILE A 27 -3.24 -8.96 1.16
CA ILE A 27 -3.54 -8.38 2.47
C ILE A 27 -4.36 -7.11 2.25
N VAL A 28 -5.45 -6.96 3.01
CA VAL A 28 -6.31 -5.77 2.95
C VAL A 28 -6.36 -5.13 4.33
N THR A 29 -5.93 -3.89 4.44
CA THR A 29 -5.91 -3.14 5.70
C THR A 29 -6.49 -1.75 5.53
N ASP A 30 -6.90 -1.13 6.63
CA ASP A 30 -7.20 0.29 6.62
C ASP A 30 -5.89 1.13 6.48
N ASN A 31 -6.03 2.43 6.31
CA ASN A 31 -4.91 3.36 6.09
C ASN A 31 -4.40 3.95 7.42
N ALA A 32 -4.61 3.28 8.56
CA ALA A 32 -4.04 3.74 9.82
C ALA A 32 -2.50 3.68 9.74
N SER A 33 -1.82 4.67 10.34
CA SER A 33 -0.36 4.80 10.26
C SER A 33 0.41 3.54 10.69
N ASN A 34 -0.09 2.83 11.70
CA ASN A 34 0.55 1.58 12.14
C ASN A 34 0.36 0.44 11.14
N ASN A 35 -0.76 0.39 10.40
CA ASN A 35 -0.97 -0.59 9.34
C ASN A 35 -0.08 -0.29 8.14
N LEU A 36 0.07 1.00 7.78
CA LEU A 36 1.00 1.41 6.73
C LEU A 36 2.44 1.01 7.09
N LYS A 37 2.89 1.30 8.30
CA LYS A 37 4.22 0.88 8.78
C LYS A 37 4.38 -0.65 8.88
N ALA A 38 3.30 -1.38 9.16
CA ALA A 38 3.37 -2.83 9.30
C ALA A 38 3.62 -3.55 7.96
N PHE A 39 3.30 -2.92 6.83
CA PHE A 39 3.24 -3.55 5.51
C PHE A 39 3.82 -2.66 4.40
N ASP A 40 4.68 -1.72 4.77
CA ASP A 40 5.37 -0.78 3.88
C ASP A 40 6.27 -1.45 2.83
N GLU A 41 6.80 -2.63 3.16
CA GLU A 41 7.60 -3.47 2.25
C GLU A 41 6.75 -4.25 1.22
N LEU A 42 5.42 -4.22 1.30
CA LEU A 42 4.56 -4.95 0.38
C LEU A 42 4.17 -4.10 -0.83
N VAL A 43 4.09 -4.74 -2.00
CA VAL A 43 3.66 -4.08 -3.23
C VAL A 43 2.19 -3.70 -3.15
N ILE A 44 1.86 -2.46 -3.50
CA ILE A 44 0.49 -1.99 -3.65
C ILE A 44 0.18 -1.84 -5.14
N PRO A 45 -0.66 -2.71 -5.73
CA PRO A 45 -0.94 -2.70 -7.17
C PRO A 45 -1.44 -1.35 -7.65
N GLY A 46 -0.81 -0.82 -8.71
CA GLY A 46 -1.20 0.46 -9.33
C GLY A 46 -0.86 1.71 -8.50
N ILE A 47 -0.16 1.55 -7.37
CA ILE A 47 0.32 2.63 -6.50
C ILE A 47 1.86 2.58 -6.36
N GLU A 48 2.53 1.70 -7.12
CA GLU A 48 3.98 1.47 -7.12
C GLU A 48 4.83 2.75 -7.29
N VAL A 49 4.23 3.86 -7.76
CA VAL A 49 4.90 5.15 -8.00
C VAL A 49 4.74 6.16 -6.83
N TYR A 50 3.85 5.91 -5.85
CA TYR A 50 3.56 6.90 -4.79
C TYR A 50 4.46 6.78 -3.54
N PHE A 51 5.27 5.73 -3.45
CA PHE A 51 6.14 5.48 -2.31
C PHE A 51 7.62 5.51 -2.71
N GLU A 52 8.00 6.43 -3.61
CA GLU A 52 9.42 6.79 -3.67
C GLU A 52 9.80 7.34 -2.28
N PRO A 53 10.83 6.77 -1.62
CA PRO A 53 11.31 7.36 -0.39
C PRO A 53 11.76 8.77 -0.76
N GLU A 54 11.14 9.79 -0.17
CA GLU A 54 11.72 11.13 -0.16
C GLU A 54 13.09 10.97 0.51
N ASP A 55 14.15 10.85 -0.29
CA ASP A 55 15.50 11.11 0.17
C ASP A 55 15.46 12.55 0.67
N ASP A 56 15.54 12.71 2.00
CA ASP A 56 15.63 13.98 2.73
C ASP A 56 16.91 14.73 2.31
N GLU A 57 16.99 15.24 1.08
CA GLU A 57 17.99 16.24 0.64
C GLU A 57 17.36 17.26 -0.33
N ASP A 58 17.07 18.44 0.24
CA ASP A 58 17.18 19.78 -0.34
C ASP A 58 16.11 20.34 -1.32
N GLU A 59 15.35 21.30 -0.79
CA GLU A 59 15.09 22.68 -1.29
C GLU A 59 14.65 22.94 -2.77
N HIS A 60 13.45 23.54 -2.91
CA HIS A 60 12.89 24.27 -4.08
C HIS A 60 12.57 23.42 -5.34
N ASP A 61 11.52 23.63 -6.14
CA ASP A 61 10.71 24.79 -6.50
C ASP A 61 9.38 24.26 -7.09
N ASP A 62 8.33 25.08 -7.05
CA ASP A 62 7.08 24.88 -7.78
C ASP A 62 7.35 24.81 -9.30
N GLU A 63 6.38 24.36 -10.09
CA GLU A 63 6.25 24.36 -11.58
C GLU A 63 5.77 22.98 -12.09
N THR A 64 4.46 22.89 -12.23
CA THR A 64 3.75 21.91 -13.06
C THR A 64 4.26 21.90 -14.51
N GLU A 65 4.72 20.75 -15.00
CA GLU A 65 4.74 20.49 -16.44
C GLU A 65 4.15 19.11 -16.79
N ASN A 66 3.22 19.19 -17.74
CA ASN A 66 2.44 18.16 -18.40
C ASN A 66 3.36 17.25 -19.23
N ASP A 67 3.37 15.94 -18.98
CA ASP A 67 4.10 14.99 -19.83
C ASP A 67 3.25 13.76 -20.15
N GLU A 68 2.94 13.65 -21.44
CA GLU A 68 2.14 12.62 -22.08
C GLU A 68 2.80 11.26 -21.86
N ARG A 69 2.17 10.34 -21.12
CA ARG A 69 2.67 8.96 -20.98
C ARG A 69 1.63 7.95 -21.43
N GLU A 70 2.04 7.23 -22.47
CA GLU A 70 1.34 6.15 -23.16
C GLU A 70 0.64 5.21 -22.18
N GLU A 71 -0.67 5.00 -22.39
CA GLU A 71 -1.41 3.91 -21.78
C GLU A 71 -0.79 2.58 -22.25
N LYS A 72 0.18 2.08 -21.50
CA LYS A 72 0.58 0.68 -21.60
C LYS A 72 -0.53 -0.12 -20.95
N ASP A 73 -1.26 -0.87 -21.78
CA ASP A 73 -2.13 -1.97 -21.37
C ASP A 73 -1.31 -2.96 -20.52
N GLU A 74 -1.23 -2.70 -19.21
CA GLU A 74 -0.71 -3.64 -18.24
C GLU A 74 -1.78 -4.68 -17.97
N GLN A 75 -1.86 -5.65 -18.88
CA GLN A 75 -2.38 -6.97 -18.52
C GLN A 75 -1.54 -7.48 -17.36
N ASN A 76 -2.09 -7.36 -16.15
CA ASN A 76 -1.60 -7.94 -14.90
C ASN A 76 -1.27 -9.43 -15.09
N ASN A 77 -0.06 -9.73 -15.55
CA ASN A 77 0.52 -11.05 -15.52
C ASN A 77 0.94 -11.32 -14.08
N LEU A 78 -0.03 -11.70 -13.23
CA LEU A 78 0.13 -12.15 -11.85
C LEU A 78 1.00 -13.43 -11.70
N ASN A 79 1.78 -13.80 -12.71
CA ASN A 79 2.41 -15.10 -12.82
C ASN A 79 3.92 -15.10 -12.59
N ASP A 80 4.57 -13.95 -12.46
CA ASP A 80 6.00 -13.92 -12.21
C ASP A 80 6.29 -13.12 -10.94
N GLN A 81 6.52 -13.89 -9.86
CA GLN A 81 7.03 -13.55 -8.52
C GLN A 81 6.03 -13.57 -7.37
N GLU A 82 6.45 -14.25 -6.31
CA GLU A 82 5.76 -14.60 -5.05
C GLU A 82 5.49 -13.38 -4.16
N GLU A 83 5.22 -12.22 -4.76
CA GLU A 83 5.11 -10.96 -4.04
C GLU A 83 3.70 -10.82 -3.46
N ARG A 84 3.63 -10.65 -2.13
CA ARG A 84 2.36 -10.39 -1.46
C ARG A 84 1.92 -8.97 -1.79
N LEU A 85 0.64 -8.83 -2.13
CA LEU A 85 0.05 -7.55 -2.46
C LEU A 85 -0.67 -6.97 -1.24
N LEU A 86 -0.53 -5.66 -1.04
CA LEU A 86 -1.32 -4.88 -0.09
C LEU A 86 -2.36 -4.05 -0.84
N ILE A 87 -3.63 -4.11 -0.43
CA ILE A 87 -4.70 -3.28 -0.98
C ILE A 87 -5.34 -2.44 0.14
N PRO A 88 -5.51 -1.12 -0.05
CA PRO A 88 -6.26 -0.28 0.88
C PRO A 88 -7.72 -0.73 1.02
N CYS A 89 -8.23 -0.71 2.25
CA CYS A 89 -9.63 -1.01 2.53
C CYS A 89 -10.55 0.04 1.89
N PHE A 90 -11.32 -0.38 0.89
CA PHE A 90 -12.25 0.48 0.16
C PHE A 90 -13.19 1.27 1.09
N SER A 91 -13.76 0.61 2.10
CA SER A 91 -14.70 1.27 3.02
C SER A 91 -14.04 2.41 3.80
N HIS A 92 -12.78 2.23 4.19
CA HIS A 92 -12.03 3.26 4.91
C HIS A 92 -11.61 4.39 3.98
N SER A 93 -11.14 4.08 2.77
CA SER A 93 -10.85 5.09 1.75
C SER A 93 -12.10 5.91 1.41
N LEU A 94 -13.26 5.26 1.23
CA LEU A 94 -14.52 5.95 0.97
C LEU A 94 -14.93 6.85 2.14
N GLN A 95 -14.72 6.41 3.38
CA GLN A 95 -14.99 7.24 4.55
C GLN A 95 -14.19 8.55 4.52
N PHE A 96 -12.91 8.51 4.11
CA PHE A 96 -12.12 9.72 3.95
C PHE A 96 -12.60 10.57 2.78
N THR A 97 -12.84 9.98 1.60
CA THR A 97 -13.31 10.73 0.43
C THR A 97 -14.62 11.48 0.72
N VAL A 98 -15.57 10.81 1.37
CA VAL A 98 -16.84 11.43 1.79
C VAL A 98 -16.59 12.45 2.89
N GLY A 99 -15.78 12.10 3.88
CA GLY A 99 -15.46 12.98 5.00
C GLY A 99 -14.79 14.27 4.56
N ASP A 100 -13.86 14.23 3.63
CA ASP A 100 -13.13 15.40 3.12
C ASP A 100 -13.94 16.15 2.07
N GLY A 101 -14.69 15.45 1.22
CA GLY A 101 -15.54 16.07 0.20
C GLY A 101 -16.81 16.74 0.74
N LEU A 102 -17.25 16.37 1.95
CA LEU A 102 -18.44 16.95 2.60
C LEU A 102 -18.11 17.84 3.82
N LYS A 103 -16.83 18.11 4.10
CA LYS A 103 -16.45 19.14 5.06
C LYS A 103 -16.63 20.52 4.39
N GLU A 104 -17.64 21.26 4.82
CA GLU A 104 -17.75 22.72 4.63
C GLU A 104 -16.91 23.47 5.66
#